data_AF-A0A917LSV4-F1
#
_entry.id   AF-A0A917LSV4-F1
#
_cell.length_a   1.000
_cell.length_b   1.000
_cell.length_c   1.000
_cell.angle_alpha   90.00
_cell.angle_beta   90.00
_cell.angle_gamma   90.00
#
_symmetry.space_group_name_H-M   'P 1'
#
loop_
_entity.id
_entity.type
_entity.pdbx_description
1 polymer ?
#
loop_
_entity_poly.entity_id
_entity_poly.type
_entity_poly.pdbx_seq_one_letter_code
_entity_poly.pdbx_strand_id
1 'polypeptide(L)'
;MKKITTIFLLSIQCLFAQDYVEYHTGSTVDISTNQEAGVCLMGGASEQEDAMIWFLNKADGGDVVVLRASGSDGYNDYFYSELGVTINSVTTFVINNVAGAIDPYVLQRVADAEAIWFAGGDQYDYVSYFKDNAMEDALNNFINVKQGVIGGTSAGMVILGSSYFSAQYGTLTSNVALGNPYHPRVALGYNDFLNIPYMENVITDSHYDEPDRRGRHSVFLARFSKDNSERSFGIACNEYVAVCVGADGKAYVYGEHPAYDEFAYFLQANCVTNYEPETCISGTPLTWDRDDEAIKVYKVPGTESGVNYFDLSDWETGNGGEWENWSVSDGDFITATGTNPQCGALSIDEVVMFEAEVYPNPLSNTLFINTKGQVESIKLYTILGKEINMTLDINKPIDASLLSSGMYILKLKTATQEQTFKLVKR
;
A
#
# COMPACT_ATOMS: atom_id res chain seq x y z
N MET A 1 -25.80 -1.48 77.48
CA MET A 1 -25.74 -2.15 76.16
C MET A 1 -25.78 -1.09 75.06
N LYS A 2 -24.64 -0.77 74.43
CA LYS A 2 -24.59 0.11 73.25
C LYS A 2 -24.71 -0.76 72.01
N LYS A 3 -25.77 -0.57 71.22
CA LYS A 3 -25.94 -1.25 69.93
C LYS A 3 -25.04 -0.56 68.91
N ILE A 4 -24.05 -1.27 68.40
CA ILE A 4 -23.24 -0.86 67.26
C ILE A 4 -23.98 -1.35 66.02
N THR A 5 -24.49 -0.41 65.22
CA THR A 5 -25.11 -0.69 63.93
C THR A 5 -24.01 -0.62 62.87
N THR A 6 -23.56 -1.78 62.39
CA THR A 6 -22.58 -1.88 61.30
C THR A 6 -23.31 -1.69 59.97
N ILE A 7 -23.00 -0.62 59.24
CA ILE A 7 -23.48 -0.38 57.88
C ILE A 7 -22.61 -1.20 56.93
N PHE A 8 -23.21 -2.17 56.26
CA PHE A 8 -22.56 -2.96 55.20
C PHE A 8 -22.64 -2.15 53.91
N LEU A 9 -21.52 -1.57 53.46
CA LEU A 9 -21.41 -0.96 52.14
C LEU A 9 -21.34 -2.10 51.11
N LEU A 10 -22.42 -2.32 50.37
CA LEU A 10 -22.44 -3.23 49.24
C LEU A 10 -21.79 -2.52 48.05
N SER A 11 -20.51 -2.78 47.80
CA SER A 11 -19.82 -2.32 46.59
C SER A 11 -20.35 -3.12 45.39
N ILE A 12 -21.25 -2.52 44.62
CA ILE A 12 -21.66 -3.06 43.32
C ILE A 12 -20.46 -2.90 42.39
N GLN A 13 -19.69 -3.96 42.18
CA GLN A 13 -18.71 -4.01 41.10
C GLN A 13 -19.48 -4.19 39.80
N CYS A 14 -19.68 -3.10 39.07
CA CYS A 14 -20.06 -3.18 37.67
C CYS A 14 -18.87 -3.77 36.91
N LEU A 15 -18.95 -5.06 36.58
CA LEU A 15 -18.08 -5.66 35.58
C LEU A 15 -18.51 -5.07 34.24
N PHE A 16 -17.75 -4.11 33.72
CA PHE A 16 -17.87 -3.71 32.33
C PHE A 16 -17.27 -4.85 31.50
N ALA A 17 -18.10 -5.51 30.69
CA ALA A 17 -17.59 -6.40 29.67
C ALA A 17 -16.81 -5.54 28.67
N GLN A 18 -15.56 -5.93 28.37
CA GLN A 18 -14.78 -5.29 27.33
C GLN A 18 -15.43 -5.57 25.97
N ASP A 19 -15.43 -4.58 25.10
CA ASP A 19 -15.97 -4.69 23.73
C ASP A 19 -14.97 -5.37 22.75
N TYR A 20 -13.87 -5.89 23.29
CA TYR A 20 -12.84 -6.66 22.59
C TYR A 20 -12.37 -7.84 23.44
N VAL A 21 -11.71 -8.82 22.81
CA VAL A 21 -10.94 -9.88 23.47
C VAL A 21 -9.46 -9.69 23.14
N GLU A 22 -8.60 -9.73 24.14
CA GLU A 22 -7.14 -9.61 23.99
C GLU A 22 -6.45 -10.95 24.23
N TYR A 23 -5.45 -11.25 23.39
CA TYR A 23 -4.49 -12.33 23.57
C TYR A 23 -3.09 -11.77 23.40
N HIS A 24 -2.19 -12.09 24.32
CA HIS A 24 -0.84 -11.52 24.34
C HIS A 24 0.22 -12.61 24.55
N THR A 25 1.26 -12.56 23.72
CA THR A 25 2.44 -13.44 23.79
C THR A 25 3.70 -12.58 23.69
N GLY A 26 4.68 -12.83 24.56
CA GLY A 26 5.98 -12.14 24.54
C GLY A 26 6.16 -11.12 25.67
N SER A 27 6.91 -10.06 25.38
CA SER A 27 7.22 -9.00 26.35
C SER A 27 6.00 -8.14 26.67
N THR A 28 5.85 -7.78 27.95
CA THR A 28 4.86 -6.77 28.38
C THR A 28 5.42 -5.35 28.40
N VAL A 29 6.70 -5.20 28.04
CA VAL A 29 7.41 -3.92 27.96
C VAL A 29 7.57 -3.57 26.49
N ASP A 30 6.97 -2.43 26.12
CA ASP A 30 7.08 -1.79 24.81
C ASP A 30 8.52 -1.42 24.46
N ILE A 31 8.88 -1.56 23.19
CA ILE A 31 10.18 -1.14 22.66
C ILE A 31 10.00 -0.37 21.36
N SER A 32 10.95 0.50 21.03
CA SER A 32 11.02 1.13 19.71
C SER A 32 12.21 0.56 18.94
N THR A 33 11.98 0.22 17.68
CA THR A 33 12.97 -0.38 16.77
C THR A 33 13.19 0.53 15.54
N ASN A 34 13.90 0.05 14.52
CA ASN A 34 14.01 0.74 13.23
C ASN A 34 13.09 0.07 12.21
N GLN A 35 11.78 0.04 12.49
CA GLN A 35 10.81 -0.56 11.61
C GLN A 35 10.81 0.08 10.21
N GLU A 36 10.41 -0.70 9.22
CA GLU A 36 10.30 -0.28 7.83
C GLU A 36 8.84 -0.31 7.35
N ALA A 37 8.49 0.66 6.49
CA ALA A 37 7.19 0.67 5.84
C ALA A 37 7.05 -0.45 4.81
N GLY A 38 5.80 -0.88 4.61
CA GLY A 38 5.42 -1.78 3.54
C GLY A 38 3.99 -2.27 3.68
N VAL A 39 3.47 -2.91 2.64
CA VAL A 39 2.18 -3.59 2.66
C VAL A 39 2.30 -5.04 2.22
N CYS A 40 1.67 -5.96 2.97
CA CYS A 40 1.57 -7.38 2.62
C CYS A 40 0.11 -7.78 2.38
N LEU A 41 -0.21 -8.22 1.17
CA LEU A 41 -1.54 -8.57 0.70
C LEU A 41 -1.62 -10.09 0.50
N MET A 42 -2.49 -10.80 1.23
CA MET A 42 -2.64 -12.25 1.11
C MET A 42 -4.03 -12.67 0.64
N GLY A 43 -4.07 -13.55 -0.37
CA GLY A 43 -5.31 -13.98 -1.00
C GLY A 43 -6.21 -14.85 -0.13
N GLY A 44 -5.73 -15.37 1.01
CA GLY A 44 -6.52 -16.19 1.91
C GLY A 44 -6.14 -17.68 1.86
N ALA A 45 -6.95 -18.50 2.52
CA ALA A 45 -6.62 -19.86 2.96
C ALA A 45 -5.52 -19.86 4.02
N SER A 46 -4.39 -20.54 3.83
CA SER A 46 -3.24 -20.42 4.74
C SER A 46 -2.28 -19.33 4.27
N GLU A 47 -1.56 -18.74 5.22
CA GLU A 47 -0.53 -17.75 4.96
C GLU A 47 0.65 -18.33 4.18
N GLN A 48 1.27 -17.50 3.33
CA GLN A 48 2.52 -17.82 2.67
C GLN A 48 3.69 -17.48 3.63
N GLU A 49 4.49 -18.50 3.98
CA GLU A 49 5.49 -18.42 5.05
C GLU A 49 6.57 -17.36 4.81
N ASP A 50 7.20 -17.35 3.63
CA ASP A 50 8.25 -16.40 3.27
C ASP A 50 7.76 -14.94 3.24
N ALA A 51 6.52 -14.72 2.81
CA ALA A 51 5.89 -13.42 2.87
C ALA A 51 5.61 -12.96 4.31
N MET A 52 5.26 -13.88 5.23
CA MET A 52 5.13 -13.56 6.66
C MET A 52 6.48 -13.27 7.30
N ILE A 53 7.53 -14.01 6.92
CA ILE A 53 8.89 -13.72 7.35
C ILE A 53 9.32 -12.33 6.86
N TRP A 54 9.02 -11.98 5.59
CA TRP A 54 9.24 -10.63 5.07
C TRP A 54 8.51 -9.58 5.92
N PHE A 55 7.23 -9.80 6.21
CA PHE A 55 6.42 -8.89 7.01
C PHE A 55 6.98 -8.69 8.42
N LEU A 56 7.31 -9.77 9.14
CA LEU A 56 7.86 -9.68 10.50
C LEU A 56 9.24 -9.03 10.54
N ASN A 57 10.09 -9.27 9.53
CA ASN A 57 11.40 -8.61 9.45
C ASN A 57 11.27 -7.08 9.34
N LYS A 58 10.17 -6.56 8.78
CA LYS A 58 9.91 -5.11 8.73
C LYS A 58 9.64 -4.50 10.11
N ALA A 59 9.25 -5.31 11.10
CA ALA A 59 9.10 -4.84 12.48
C ALA A 59 10.44 -4.62 13.21
N ASP A 60 11.56 -5.10 12.65
CA ASP A 60 12.91 -5.02 13.24
C ASP A 60 12.95 -5.48 14.72
N GLY A 61 12.22 -6.57 15.02
CA GLY A 61 12.13 -7.12 16.36
C GLY A 61 11.14 -6.43 17.31
N GLY A 62 10.31 -5.51 16.80
CA GLY A 62 9.33 -4.76 17.58
C GLY A 62 8.05 -5.52 17.92
N ASP A 63 7.02 -4.76 18.30
CA ASP A 63 5.71 -5.25 18.71
C ASP A 63 4.77 -5.42 17.51
N VAL A 64 4.08 -6.56 17.46
CA VAL A 64 3.12 -6.89 16.39
C VAL A 64 1.71 -6.85 16.96
N VAL A 65 0.83 -6.07 16.33
CA VAL A 65 -0.60 -6.07 16.64
C VAL A 65 -1.37 -6.80 15.54
N VAL A 66 -2.22 -7.74 15.96
CA VAL A 66 -3.14 -8.44 15.07
C VAL A 66 -4.56 -7.96 15.35
N LEU A 67 -5.21 -7.39 14.35
CA LEU A 67 -6.59 -6.95 14.41
C LEU A 67 -7.49 -8.01 13.76
N ARG A 68 -8.49 -8.46 14.51
CA ARG A 68 -9.44 -9.50 14.13
C ARG A 68 -10.88 -9.01 14.29
N ALA A 69 -11.72 -9.33 13.31
CA ALA A 69 -13.17 -9.25 13.46
C ALA A 69 -13.77 -10.53 14.08
N SER A 70 -13.05 -11.65 14.06
CA SER A 70 -13.51 -12.93 14.59
C SER A 70 -12.36 -13.90 14.91
N GLY A 71 -12.70 -15.05 15.51
CA GLY A 71 -11.75 -16.10 15.83
C GLY A 71 -11.03 -15.87 17.17
N SER A 72 -9.76 -16.28 17.25
CA SER A 72 -8.93 -16.25 18.46
C SER A 72 -7.48 -15.84 18.11
N ASP A 73 -6.51 -16.37 18.83
CA ASP A 73 -5.08 -16.07 18.87
C ASP A 73 -4.19 -16.88 17.93
N GLY A 74 -4.72 -17.39 16.81
CA GLY A 74 -3.94 -18.26 15.90
C GLY A 74 -2.63 -17.65 15.37
N TYR A 75 -2.47 -16.33 15.39
CA TYR A 75 -1.24 -15.65 14.98
C TYR A 75 -0.19 -15.48 16.09
N ASN A 76 -0.58 -15.62 17.36
CA ASN A 76 0.31 -15.33 18.49
C ASN A 76 1.53 -16.24 18.47
N ASP A 77 1.33 -17.55 18.52
CA ASP A 77 2.45 -18.52 18.51
C ASP A 77 3.12 -18.59 17.13
N TYR A 78 2.33 -18.47 16.07
CA TYR A 78 2.79 -18.47 14.68
C TYR A 78 3.84 -17.36 14.44
N PHE A 79 3.52 -16.10 14.76
CA PHE A 79 4.44 -14.98 14.61
C PHE A 79 5.55 -14.97 15.66
N TYR A 80 5.25 -15.33 16.91
CA TYR A 80 6.23 -15.20 17.99
C TYR A 80 7.29 -16.30 17.99
N SER A 81 6.97 -17.51 17.52
CA SER A 81 7.84 -18.67 17.70
C SER A 81 7.96 -19.62 16.52
N GLU A 82 6.94 -19.75 15.66
CA GLU A 82 6.95 -20.77 14.60
C GLU A 82 7.73 -20.32 13.37
N LEU A 83 7.62 -19.04 12.98
CA LEU A 83 8.30 -18.47 11.81
C LEU A 83 9.81 -18.23 11.99
N GLY A 84 10.33 -18.39 13.21
CA GLY A 84 11.76 -18.22 13.50
C GLY A 84 12.29 -16.78 13.41
N VAL A 85 11.43 -15.78 13.21
CA VAL A 85 11.78 -14.36 13.29
C VAL A 85 11.64 -13.88 14.73
N THR A 86 12.66 -13.19 15.25
CA THR A 86 12.60 -12.64 16.62
C THR A 86 11.82 -11.34 16.63
N ILE A 87 10.77 -11.26 17.45
CA ILE A 87 9.94 -10.08 17.71
C ILE A 87 9.72 -9.88 19.22
N ASN A 88 9.33 -8.68 19.65
CA ASN A 88 9.18 -8.34 21.07
C ASN A 88 7.92 -8.97 21.67
N SER A 89 6.78 -8.77 21.01
CA SER A 89 5.50 -9.36 21.40
C SER A 89 4.53 -9.44 20.23
N VAL A 90 3.49 -10.26 20.41
CA VAL A 90 2.31 -10.30 19.56
C VAL A 90 1.09 -10.06 20.44
N THR A 91 0.29 -9.05 20.10
CA THR A 91 -0.99 -8.78 20.73
C THR A 91 -2.12 -8.88 19.71
N THR A 92 -2.99 -9.86 19.89
CA THR A 92 -4.21 -10.00 19.09
C THR A 92 -5.39 -9.36 19.80
N PHE A 93 -6.10 -8.48 19.08
CA PHE A 93 -7.39 -7.95 19.48
C PHE A 93 -8.49 -8.49 18.57
N VAL A 94 -9.46 -9.21 19.16
CA VAL A 94 -10.73 -9.53 18.50
C VAL A 94 -11.72 -8.42 18.84
N ILE A 95 -11.96 -7.53 17.88
CA ILE A 95 -12.83 -6.35 18.03
C ILE A 95 -14.26 -6.71 17.62
N ASN A 96 -15.22 -6.47 18.53
CA ASN A 96 -16.61 -6.88 18.31
C ASN A 96 -17.54 -5.72 17.89
N ASN A 97 -17.09 -4.48 18.03
CA ASN A 97 -17.84 -3.28 17.68
C ASN A 97 -16.94 -2.02 17.70
N VAL A 98 -17.52 -0.87 17.33
CA VAL A 98 -16.86 0.44 17.35
C VAL A 98 -16.29 0.80 18.73
N ALA A 99 -16.99 0.50 19.84
CA ALA A 99 -16.52 0.85 21.18
C ALA A 99 -15.23 0.10 21.55
N GLY A 100 -15.10 -1.16 21.11
CA GLY A 100 -13.86 -1.93 21.25
C GLY A 100 -12.74 -1.38 20.36
N ALA A 101 -13.05 -0.95 19.13
CA ALA A 101 -12.07 -0.36 18.22
C ALA A 101 -11.48 0.94 18.76
N ILE A 102 -12.30 1.79 19.38
CA ILE A 102 -11.88 3.10 19.91
C ILE A 102 -11.50 3.07 21.39
N ASP A 103 -11.37 1.89 21.98
CA ASP A 103 -10.92 1.79 23.37
C ASP A 103 -9.50 2.40 23.48
N PRO A 104 -9.24 3.31 24.43
CA PRO A 104 -7.95 3.97 24.55
C PRO A 104 -6.75 3.03 24.65
N TYR A 105 -6.94 1.84 25.25
CA TYR A 105 -5.88 0.85 25.38
C TYR A 105 -5.58 0.16 24.04
N VAL A 106 -6.61 -0.16 23.25
CA VAL A 106 -6.44 -0.72 21.90
C VAL A 106 -5.74 0.30 21.00
N LEU A 107 -6.21 1.55 21.00
CA LEU A 107 -5.60 2.64 20.22
C LEU A 107 -4.13 2.86 20.59
N GLN A 108 -3.79 2.80 21.87
CA GLN A 108 -2.40 2.93 22.32
C GLN A 108 -1.55 1.78 21.78
N ARG A 109 -2.04 0.53 21.83
CA ARG A 109 -1.31 -0.62 21.30
C ARG A 109 -1.12 -0.56 19.78
N VAL A 110 -2.10 -0.06 19.05
CA VAL A 110 -1.98 0.22 17.62
C VAL A 110 -0.92 1.28 17.34
N ALA A 111 -0.87 2.35 18.14
CA ALA A 111 0.13 3.41 17.98
C ALA A 111 1.56 2.95 18.35
N ASP A 112 1.67 2.06 19.34
CA ASP A 112 2.95 1.56 19.86
C ASP A 112 3.51 0.41 19.02
N ALA A 113 2.71 -0.32 18.26
CA ALA A 113 3.18 -1.42 17.41
C ALA A 113 4.16 -0.97 16.30
N GLU A 114 5.01 -1.89 15.84
CA GLU A 114 5.89 -1.74 14.67
C GLU A 114 5.32 -2.44 13.42
N ALA A 115 4.41 -3.40 13.62
CA ALA A 115 3.71 -4.10 12.55
C ALA A 115 2.23 -4.33 12.90
N ILE A 116 1.35 -4.15 11.92
CA ILE A 116 -0.10 -4.39 12.08
C ILE A 116 -0.59 -5.39 11.04
N TRP A 117 -1.26 -6.44 11.51
CA TRP A 117 -1.82 -7.50 10.67
C TRP A 117 -3.34 -7.59 10.80
N PHE A 118 -4.07 -7.58 9.68
CA PHE A 118 -5.51 -7.84 9.62
C PHE A 118 -5.79 -9.29 9.23
N ALA A 119 -6.42 -10.03 10.12
CA ALA A 119 -6.80 -11.41 9.84
C ALA A 119 -7.97 -11.50 8.84
N GLY A 120 -8.22 -12.72 8.34
CA GLY A 120 -9.47 -13.04 7.66
C GLY A 120 -10.71 -12.90 8.55
N GLY A 121 -11.89 -12.96 7.94
CA GLY A 121 -13.17 -12.73 8.63
C GLY A 121 -14.21 -12.13 7.68
N ASP A 122 -15.03 -11.21 8.20
CA ASP A 122 -15.92 -10.37 7.40
C ASP A 122 -15.28 -9.00 7.24
N GLN A 123 -15.03 -8.58 5.98
CA GLN A 123 -14.45 -7.25 5.72
C GLN A 123 -15.38 -6.10 6.13
N TYR A 124 -16.70 -6.34 6.21
CA TYR A 124 -17.64 -5.31 6.64
C TYR A 124 -17.46 -4.96 8.12
N ASP A 125 -17.02 -5.90 8.95
CA ASP A 125 -16.72 -5.63 10.35
C ASP A 125 -15.55 -4.63 10.47
N TYR A 126 -14.46 -4.82 9.72
CA TYR A 126 -13.35 -3.86 9.72
C TYR A 126 -13.81 -2.46 9.27
N VAL A 127 -14.54 -2.38 8.17
CA VAL A 127 -15.05 -1.10 7.65
C VAL A 127 -16.00 -0.46 8.67
N SER A 128 -16.97 -1.20 9.18
CA SER A 128 -18.01 -0.65 10.05
C SER A 128 -17.52 -0.31 11.47
N TYR A 129 -16.46 -0.95 11.94
CA TYR A 129 -15.90 -0.69 13.27
C TYR A 129 -14.80 0.36 13.24
N PHE A 130 -13.99 0.44 12.19
CA PHE A 130 -12.73 1.21 12.23
C PHE A 130 -12.81 2.52 11.44
N LYS A 131 -13.65 2.59 10.40
CA LYS A 131 -13.78 3.77 9.55
C LYS A 131 -14.46 4.94 10.26
N ASP A 132 -14.10 6.16 9.84
CA ASP A 132 -14.64 7.45 10.27
C ASP A 132 -14.54 7.66 11.80
N ASN A 133 -13.48 7.12 12.43
CA ASN A 133 -13.27 7.22 13.87
C ASN A 133 -11.80 7.14 14.28
N ALA A 134 -11.54 7.15 15.59
CA ALA A 134 -10.19 7.23 16.15
C ALA A 134 -9.28 6.04 15.79
N MET A 135 -9.83 4.88 15.44
CA MET A 135 -9.06 3.73 14.95
C MET A 135 -8.52 4.00 13.54
N GLU A 136 -9.33 4.55 12.62
CA GLU A 136 -8.85 4.99 11.31
C GLU A 136 -7.75 6.05 11.43
N ASP A 137 -7.91 7.03 12.32
CA ASP A 137 -6.88 8.03 12.58
C ASP A 137 -5.58 7.38 13.07
N ALA A 138 -5.67 6.43 14.00
CA ALA A 138 -4.51 5.70 14.53
C ALA A 138 -3.80 4.88 13.45
N LEU A 139 -4.55 4.15 12.62
CA LEU A 139 -4.02 3.34 11.52
C LEU A 139 -3.34 4.23 10.46
N ASN A 140 -3.97 5.32 10.04
CA ASN A 140 -3.37 6.23 9.07
C ASN A 140 -2.12 6.94 9.62
N ASN A 141 -2.08 7.26 10.93
CA ASN A 141 -0.87 7.76 11.57
C ASN A 141 0.23 6.69 11.64
N PHE A 142 -0.12 5.44 11.95
CA PHE A 142 0.81 4.31 11.93
C PHE A 142 1.45 4.14 10.53
N ILE A 143 0.63 4.17 9.48
CA ILE A 143 1.09 4.02 8.10
C ILE A 143 1.94 5.21 7.65
N ASN A 144 1.43 6.44 7.81
CA ASN A 144 1.99 7.61 7.13
C ASN A 144 2.99 8.42 7.97
N VAL A 145 2.98 8.25 9.30
CA VAL A 145 3.86 8.99 10.22
C VAL A 145 4.85 8.04 10.89
N LYS A 146 4.37 6.93 11.48
CA LYS A 146 5.25 5.94 12.11
C LYS A 146 5.99 5.08 11.07
N GLN A 147 5.43 4.98 9.86
CA GLN A 147 6.00 4.21 8.75
C GLN A 147 6.21 2.73 9.12
N GLY A 148 5.24 2.15 9.85
CA GLY A 148 5.23 0.72 10.15
C GLY A 148 4.68 -0.12 9.00
N VAL A 149 4.97 -1.42 9.02
CA VAL A 149 4.44 -2.36 8.03
C VAL A 149 3.00 -2.73 8.35
N ILE A 150 2.16 -2.81 7.32
CA ILE A 150 0.76 -3.23 7.45
C ILE A 150 0.48 -4.41 6.54
N GLY A 151 -0.44 -5.30 6.91
CA GLY A 151 -0.77 -6.41 6.03
C GLY A 151 -2.06 -7.09 6.41
N GLY A 152 -2.52 -8.00 5.57
CA GLY A 152 -3.70 -8.79 5.89
C GLY A 152 -4.02 -9.87 4.88
N THR A 153 -4.86 -10.81 5.32
CA THR A 153 -5.30 -11.95 4.53
C THR A 153 -6.80 -11.95 4.32
N SER A 154 -7.27 -12.40 3.15
CA SER A 154 -8.69 -12.54 2.85
C SER A 154 -9.45 -11.22 3.03
N ALA A 155 -10.38 -11.12 3.98
CA ALA A 155 -11.06 -9.87 4.35
C ALA A 155 -10.10 -8.75 4.76
N GLY A 156 -9.01 -9.09 5.46
CA GLY A 156 -7.95 -8.13 5.82
C GLY A 156 -7.21 -7.58 4.61
N MET A 157 -7.01 -8.38 3.55
CA MET A 157 -6.42 -7.89 2.29
C MET A 157 -7.34 -6.90 1.56
N VAL A 158 -8.65 -7.18 1.56
CA VAL A 158 -9.64 -6.42 0.77
C VAL A 158 -9.74 -4.95 1.19
N ILE A 159 -9.43 -4.63 2.44
CA ILE A 159 -9.50 -3.26 2.97
C ILE A 159 -8.20 -2.44 2.80
N LEU A 160 -7.12 -3.04 2.28
CA LEU A 160 -5.80 -2.40 2.15
C LEU A 160 -5.63 -1.62 0.84
N GLY A 161 -6.59 -1.71 -0.09
CA GLY A 161 -6.70 -0.76 -1.18
C GLY A 161 -7.28 0.56 -0.69
N SER A 162 -6.90 1.68 -1.32
CA SER A 162 -7.61 2.95 -1.10
C SER A 162 -9.09 2.84 -1.49
N SER A 163 -9.42 1.91 -2.38
CA SER A 163 -10.78 1.47 -2.67
C SER A 163 -11.00 0.02 -2.25
N TYR A 164 -12.21 -0.31 -1.81
CA TYR A 164 -12.49 -1.64 -1.26
C TYR A 164 -13.91 -2.10 -1.55
N PHE A 165 -14.08 -3.42 -1.66
CA PHE A 165 -15.39 -4.07 -1.67
C PHE A 165 -15.80 -4.42 -0.24
N SER A 166 -16.70 -3.63 0.35
CA SER A 166 -17.07 -3.73 1.77
C SER A 166 -17.84 -4.99 2.16
N ALA A 167 -18.46 -5.68 1.20
CA ALA A 167 -19.37 -6.80 1.44
C ALA A 167 -20.52 -6.54 2.45
N GLN A 168 -20.90 -5.27 2.70
CA GLN A 168 -21.98 -4.91 3.64
C GLN A 168 -23.28 -5.72 3.47
N TYR A 169 -23.62 -6.07 2.22
CA TYR A 169 -24.83 -6.83 1.89
C TYR A 169 -24.53 -8.28 1.48
N GLY A 170 -23.37 -8.79 1.89
CA GLY A 170 -22.80 -10.08 1.53
C GLY A 170 -21.98 -10.05 0.24
N THR A 171 -21.21 -11.12 0.04
CA THR A 171 -20.41 -11.35 -1.17
C THR A 171 -21.28 -11.58 -2.41
N LEU A 172 -20.67 -11.46 -3.59
CA LEU A 172 -21.31 -11.76 -4.88
C LEU A 172 -20.35 -12.48 -5.83
N THR A 173 -20.92 -13.22 -6.77
CA THR A 173 -20.19 -13.92 -7.84
C THR A 173 -19.95 -13.01 -9.04
N SER A 174 -18.98 -13.39 -9.89
CA SER A 174 -18.71 -12.71 -11.17
C SER A 174 -19.95 -12.55 -12.03
N ASN A 175 -20.77 -13.60 -12.19
CA ASN A 175 -21.99 -13.53 -13.01
C ASN A 175 -23.00 -12.49 -12.50
N VAL A 176 -23.20 -12.39 -11.18
CA VAL A 176 -24.12 -11.39 -10.59
C VAL A 176 -23.59 -9.97 -10.78
N ALA A 177 -22.28 -9.76 -10.58
CA ALA A 177 -21.66 -8.45 -10.75
C ALA A 177 -21.71 -8.01 -12.22
N LEU A 178 -21.35 -8.89 -13.16
CA LEU A 178 -21.31 -8.62 -14.58
C LEU A 178 -22.70 -8.34 -15.16
N GLY A 179 -23.73 -9.05 -14.68
CA GLY A 179 -25.11 -8.85 -15.12
C GLY A 179 -25.77 -7.56 -14.60
N ASN A 180 -25.22 -6.95 -13.54
CA ASN A 180 -25.67 -5.66 -13.03
C ASN A 180 -24.54 -4.98 -12.24
N PRO A 181 -23.79 -4.04 -12.84
CA PRO A 181 -22.65 -3.40 -12.18
C PRO A 181 -23.07 -2.52 -11.00
N TYR A 182 -24.35 -2.13 -10.89
CA TYR A 182 -24.93 -1.45 -9.72
C TYR A 182 -25.86 -2.36 -8.90
N HIS A 183 -25.61 -3.67 -8.91
CA HIS A 183 -26.28 -4.58 -7.99
C HIS A 183 -26.03 -4.10 -6.54
N PRO A 184 -27.02 -4.16 -5.62
CA PRO A 184 -26.85 -3.64 -4.26
C PRO A 184 -25.68 -4.23 -3.47
N ARG A 185 -25.26 -5.46 -3.82
CA ARG A 185 -24.06 -6.10 -3.26
C ARG A 185 -22.74 -5.61 -3.85
N VAL A 186 -22.71 -4.81 -4.91
CA VAL A 186 -21.50 -4.11 -5.37
C VAL A 186 -21.33 -2.86 -4.49
N ALA A 187 -21.04 -3.11 -3.21
CA ALA A 187 -20.93 -2.08 -2.17
C ALA A 187 -19.46 -1.65 -2.03
N LEU A 188 -19.09 -0.61 -2.79
CA LEU A 188 -17.72 -0.12 -2.91
C LEU A 188 -17.51 1.14 -2.08
N GLY A 189 -16.36 1.24 -1.41
CA GLY A 189 -15.83 2.48 -0.84
C GLY A 189 -14.65 2.98 -1.66
N TYR A 190 -14.44 4.30 -1.68
CA TYR A 190 -13.43 4.96 -2.51
C TYR A 190 -12.69 6.03 -1.71
N ASN A 191 -11.37 5.85 -1.56
CA ASN A 191 -10.44 6.84 -1.03
C ASN A 191 -10.89 7.44 0.31
N ASP A 192 -11.49 6.62 1.18
CA ASP A 192 -12.19 7.08 2.39
C ASP A 192 -11.91 6.24 3.64
N PHE A 193 -10.84 5.42 3.64
CA PHE A 193 -10.51 4.60 4.81
C PHE A 193 -9.00 4.53 5.10
N LEU A 194 -8.23 3.73 4.35
CA LEU A 194 -6.79 3.60 4.56
C LEU A 194 -6.01 4.27 3.43
N ASN A 195 -5.05 5.12 3.78
CA ASN A 195 -4.13 5.76 2.85
C ASN A 195 -2.78 5.05 2.95
N ILE A 196 -2.58 4.02 2.13
CA ILE A 196 -1.35 3.22 2.08
C ILE A 196 -0.55 3.61 0.82
N PRO A 197 0.75 3.94 0.95
CA PRO A 197 1.59 4.24 -0.21
C PRO A 197 1.54 3.14 -1.27
N TYR A 198 1.48 3.53 -2.55
CA TYR A 198 1.35 2.66 -3.74
C TYR A 198 -0.03 2.00 -3.92
N MET A 199 -0.98 2.23 -3.02
CA MET A 199 -2.34 1.68 -3.10
C MET A 199 -3.38 2.72 -3.56
N GLU A 200 -2.92 3.85 -4.09
CA GLU A 200 -3.78 4.92 -4.61
C GLU A 200 -4.60 4.42 -5.81
N ASN A 201 -5.91 4.63 -5.78
CA ASN A 201 -6.86 4.17 -6.81
C ASN A 201 -6.85 2.66 -7.06
N VAL A 202 -6.27 1.87 -6.14
CA VAL A 202 -6.25 0.41 -6.17
C VAL A 202 -7.45 -0.15 -5.42
N ILE A 203 -8.19 -1.04 -6.08
CA ILE A 203 -9.15 -1.93 -5.44
C ILE A 203 -8.63 -3.37 -5.39
N THR A 204 -8.62 -3.98 -4.22
CA THR A 204 -8.10 -5.34 -4.04
C THR A 204 -9.21 -6.41 -4.06
N ASP A 205 -8.86 -7.64 -4.43
CA ASP A 205 -9.73 -8.82 -4.24
C ASP A 205 -8.91 -10.05 -3.83
N SER A 206 -9.50 -10.94 -3.04
CA SER A 206 -8.87 -12.12 -2.46
C SER A 206 -9.59 -13.41 -2.88
N HIS A 207 -9.04 -14.59 -2.58
CA HIS A 207 -9.56 -15.91 -2.97
C HIS A 207 -9.95 -15.97 -4.44
N TYR A 208 -9.07 -15.47 -5.30
CA TYR A 208 -9.44 -14.96 -6.62
C TYR A 208 -9.88 -16.05 -7.61
N ASP A 209 -9.46 -17.29 -7.37
CA ASP A 209 -9.67 -18.46 -8.21
C ASP A 209 -10.79 -19.40 -7.73
N GLU A 210 -11.18 -19.37 -6.45
CA GLU A 210 -12.23 -20.24 -5.89
C GLU A 210 -13.30 -19.46 -5.07
N PRO A 211 -14.44 -19.09 -5.69
CA PRO A 211 -14.75 -19.19 -7.12
C PRO A 211 -13.99 -18.14 -7.93
N ASP A 212 -14.00 -18.25 -9.27
CA ASP A 212 -13.41 -17.25 -10.17
C ASP A 212 -14.03 -15.84 -9.97
N ARG A 213 -13.20 -14.91 -9.49
CA ARG A 213 -13.57 -13.52 -9.15
C ARG A 213 -13.10 -12.49 -10.18
N ARG A 214 -12.49 -12.92 -11.30
CA ARG A 214 -12.00 -11.99 -12.33
C ARG A 214 -13.10 -11.08 -12.88
N GLY A 215 -14.27 -11.67 -13.15
CA GLY A 215 -15.42 -10.93 -13.66
C GLY A 215 -15.97 -9.90 -12.68
N ARG A 216 -16.10 -10.22 -11.39
CA ARG A 216 -16.55 -9.23 -10.40
C ARG A 216 -15.53 -8.13 -10.16
N HIS A 217 -14.24 -8.45 -10.17
CA HIS A 217 -13.21 -7.44 -9.96
C HIS A 217 -13.14 -6.47 -11.15
N SER A 218 -13.35 -6.97 -12.37
CA SER A 218 -13.52 -6.14 -13.58
C SER A 218 -14.69 -5.16 -13.45
N VAL A 219 -15.80 -5.58 -12.84
CA VAL A 219 -16.94 -4.70 -12.51
C VAL A 219 -16.56 -3.65 -11.47
N PHE A 220 -15.75 -4.01 -10.47
CA PHE A 220 -15.30 -3.05 -9.45
C PHE A 220 -14.42 -1.95 -10.06
N LEU A 221 -13.50 -2.32 -10.96
CA LEU A 221 -12.69 -1.37 -11.73
C LEU A 221 -13.59 -0.49 -12.62
N ALA A 222 -14.55 -1.09 -13.33
CA ALA A 222 -15.47 -0.35 -14.21
C ALA A 222 -16.29 0.69 -13.43
N ARG A 223 -16.77 0.30 -12.24
CA ARG A 223 -17.49 1.17 -11.31
C ARG A 223 -16.59 2.26 -10.75
N PHE A 224 -15.37 1.93 -10.32
CA PHE A 224 -14.40 2.94 -9.89
C PHE A 224 -14.19 4.00 -10.98
N SER A 225 -13.89 3.57 -12.20
CA SER A 225 -13.65 4.51 -13.30
C SER A 225 -14.87 5.33 -13.65
N LYS A 226 -16.06 4.72 -13.63
CA LYS A 226 -17.29 5.43 -13.96
C LYS A 226 -17.72 6.43 -12.88
N ASP A 227 -17.63 6.03 -11.62
CA ASP A 227 -18.19 6.80 -10.50
C ASP A 227 -17.23 7.94 -10.09
N ASN A 228 -15.92 7.80 -10.33
CA ASN A 228 -14.91 8.80 -9.98
C ASN A 228 -14.32 9.56 -11.18
N SER A 229 -14.59 9.13 -12.43
CA SER A 229 -13.95 9.68 -13.64
C SER A 229 -12.42 9.63 -13.59
N GLU A 230 -11.89 8.55 -13.02
CA GLU A 230 -10.45 8.29 -12.87
C GLU A 230 -10.08 6.90 -13.40
N ARG A 231 -8.82 6.70 -13.81
CA ARG A 231 -8.35 5.35 -14.15
C ARG A 231 -8.32 4.48 -12.89
N SER A 232 -8.89 3.30 -12.99
CA SER A 232 -8.92 2.32 -11.91
C SER A 232 -7.75 1.36 -11.99
N PHE A 233 -7.24 0.95 -10.83
CA PHE A 233 -6.23 -0.08 -10.69
C PHE A 233 -6.72 -1.20 -9.78
N GLY A 234 -6.16 -2.39 -9.91
CA GLY A 234 -6.54 -3.53 -9.07
C GLY A 234 -5.39 -4.47 -8.79
N ILE A 235 -5.42 -5.08 -7.61
CA ILE A 235 -4.50 -6.15 -7.22
C ILE A 235 -5.34 -7.31 -6.70
N ALA A 236 -5.12 -8.51 -7.23
CA ALA A 236 -5.80 -9.70 -6.73
C ALA A 236 -4.83 -10.86 -6.52
N CYS A 237 -5.11 -11.67 -5.50
CA CYS A 237 -4.32 -12.83 -5.14
C CYS A 237 -5.22 -14.07 -5.12
N ASN A 238 -4.78 -15.16 -5.77
CA ASN A 238 -5.32 -16.49 -5.52
C ASN A 238 -5.17 -16.87 -4.03
N GLU A 239 -5.88 -17.91 -3.59
CA GLU A 239 -5.54 -18.54 -2.30
C GLU A 239 -4.05 -18.92 -2.25
N TYR A 240 -3.45 -18.87 -1.06
CA TYR A 240 -2.02 -19.18 -0.81
C TYR A 240 -0.99 -18.21 -1.43
N VAL A 241 -1.44 -17.23 -2.22
CA VAL A 241 -0.57 -16.20 -2.82
C VAL A 241 -0.49 -14.96 -1.95
N ALA A 242 0.72 -14.41 -1.85
CA ALA A 242 0.98 -13.13 -1.20
C ALA A 242 1.66 -12.13 -2.14
N VAL A 243 1.39 -10.86 -1.94
CA VAL A 243 2.06 -9.73 -2.59
C VAL A 243 2.62 -8.81 -1.51
N CYS A 244 3.94 -8.60 -1.53
CA CYS A 244 4.60 -7.70 -0.59
C CYS A 244 5.19 -6.50 -1.33
N VAL A 245 4.86 -5.30 -0.86
CA VAL A 245 5.32 -4.03 -1.44
C VAL A 245 6.16 -3.28 -0.41
N GLY A 246 7.42 -3.01 -0.73
CA GLY A 246 8.32 -2.22 0.09
C GLY A 246 8.44 -0.77 -0.39
N ALA A 247 9.42 -0.05 0.16
CA ALA A 247 9.74 1.32 -0.22
C ALA A 247 10.29 1.47 -1.67
N ASP A 248 10.62 0.37 -2.35
CA ASP A 248 11.03 0.38 -3.74
C ASP A 248 9.85 0.38 -4.72
N GLY A 249 8.60 0.29 -4.23
CA GLY A 249 7.38 0.30 -5.03
C GLY A 249 7.11 -1.00 -5.78
N LYS A 250 7.96 -2.03 -5.63
CA LYS A 250 7.79 -3.31 -6.30
C LYS A 250 6.93 -4.24 -5.47
N ALA A 251 5.90 -4.77 -6.12
CA ALA A 251 5.00 -5.77 -5.59
C ALA A 251 5.54 -7.17 -5.89
N TYR A 252 6.34 -7.70 -4.97
CA TYR A 252 6.93 -9.04 -5.06
C TYR A 252 5.90 -10.12 -4.75
N VAL A 253 5.83 -11.16 -5.58
CA VAL A 253 4.78 -12.18 -5.53
C VAL A 253 5.31 -13.50 -4.99
N TYR A 254 4.76 -13.93 -3.86
CA TYR A 254 5.08 -15.15 -3.16
C TYR A 254 4.02 -16.22 -3.39
N GLY A 255 4.47 -17.46 -3.52
CA GLY A 255 3.64 -18.64 -3.78
C GLY A 255 4.52 -19.84 -4.09
N GLU A 256 3.93 -20.93 -4.56
CA GLU A 256 4.58 -22.22 -4.79
C GLU A 256 4.56 -22.61 -6.28
N HIS A 257 4.39 -21.64 -7.20
CA HIS A 257 4.47 -21.91 -8.64
C HIS A 257 5.88 -22.43 -9.03
N PRO A 258 6.00 -23.47 -9.88
CA PRO A 258 4.97 -24.11 -10.68
C PRO A 258 4.33 -25.37 -10.06
N ALA A 259 4.52 -25.64 -8.77
CA ALA A 259 3.88 -26.78 -8.12
C ALA A 259 2.35 -26.62 -8.08
N TYR A 260 1.89 -25.38 -7.87
CA TYR A 260 0.48 -24.99 -7.90
C TYR A 260 0.25 -23.77 -8.81
N ASP A 261 -0.99 -23.59 -9.27
CA ASP A 261 -1.40 -22.47 -10.12
C ASP A 261 -1.66 -21.21 -9.29
N GLU A 262 -0.59 -20.73 -8.67
CA GLU A 262 -0.58 -19.63 -7.71
C GLU A 262 -0.11 -18.33 -8.37
N PHE A 263 -1.08 -17.46 -8.64
CA PHE A 263 -0.85 -16.19 -9.33
C PHE A 263 -1.39 -14.99 -8.55
N ALA A 264 -0.68 -13.87 -8.68
CA ALA A 264 -1.22 -12.54 -8.43
C ALA A 264 -1.52 -11.83 -9.76
N TYR A 265 -2.48 -10.92 -9.73
CA TYR A 265 -2.96 -10.17 -10.89
C TYR A 265 -2.89 -8.68 -10.59
N PHE A 266 -2.25 -7.93 -11.47
CA PHE A 266 -2.19 -6.47 -11.43
C PHE A 266 -2.98 -5.91 -12.61
N LEU A 267 -4.12 -5.30 -12.32
CA LEU A 267 -5.10 -4.85 -13.30
C LEU A 267 -5.03 -3.33 -13.42
N GLN A 268 -5.16 -2.80 -14.63
CA GLN A 268 -5.38 -1.38 -14.86
C GLN A 268 -6.39 -1.16 -15.98
N ALA A 269 -7.27 -0.18 -15.80
CA ALA A 269 -8.00 0.39 -16.94
C ALA A 269 -6.97 0.86 -17.97
N ASN A 270 -7.15 0.51 -19.24
CA ASN A 270 -6.20 0.89 -20.29
C ASN A 270 -5.98 2.41 -20.32
N CYS A 271 -4.78 2.85 -20.71
CA CYS A 271 -4.36 4.26 -20.69
C CYS A 271 -4.73 5.04 -21.95
N VAL A 272 -5.66 4.53 -22.75
CA VAL A 272 -6.21 5.23 -23.90
C VAL A 272 -7.12 6.38 -23.47
N THR A 273 -7.37 7.34 -24.36
CA THR A 273 -8.19 8.53 -24.05
C THR A 273 -9.59 8.17 -23.57
N ASN A 274 -10.20 7.15 -24.18
CA ASN A 274 -11.53 6.67 -23.83
C ASN A 274 -11.42 5.37 -23.03
N TYR A 275 -10.94 5.43 -21.78
CA TYR A 275 -10.73 4.22 -20.97
C TYR A 275 -11.98 3.75 -20.20
N GLU A 276 -12.95 4.63 -19.93
CA GLU A 276 -14.17 4.28 -19.17
C GLU A 276 -14.97 3.14 -19.83
N PRO A 277 -15.89 2.44 -19.15
CA PRO A 277 -16.77 1.45 -19.80
C PRO A 277 -17.77 2.06 -20.79
N GLU A 278 -18.12 1.34 -21.87
CA GLU A 278 -19.19 1.69 -22.82
C GLU A 278 -20.57 1.72 -22.14
N THR A 279 -20.87 0.66 -21.39
CA THR A 279 -22.15 0.49 -20.68
C THR A 279 -21.86 0.09 -19.25
N CYS A 280 -22.03 1.03 -18.31
CA CYS A 280 -22.00 0.76 -16.88
C CYS A 280 -23.16 1.52 -16.23
N ILE A 281 -24.33 0.91 -16.20
CA ILE A 281 -25.58 1.49 -15.69
C ILE A 281 -26.38 0.45 -14.90
N SER A 282 -27.22 0.90 -13.99
CA SER A 282 -27.99 0.00 -13.12
C SER A 282 -28.97 -0.87 -13.90
N GLY A 283 -29.00 -2.17 -13.54
CA GLY A 283 -29.95 -3.15 -14.09
C GLY A 283 -29.63 -3.64 -15.50
N THR A 284 -28.49 -3.25 -16.08
CA THR A 284 -28.03 -3.68 -17.40
C THR A 284 -26.68 -4.40 -17.26
N PRO A 285 -26.41 -5.47 -18.02
CA PRO A 285 -25.08 -6.07 -18.04
C PRO A 285 -23.99 -5.08 -18.41
N LEU A 286 -22.80 -5.28 -17.86
CA LEU A 286 -21.63 -4.46 -18.14
C LEU A 286 -21.18 -4.64 -19.60
N THR A 287 -20.83 -3.55 -20.28
CA THR A 287 -20.00 -3.59 -21.48
C THR A 287 -18.78 -2.71 -21.23
N TRP A 288 -17.62 -3.33 -21.23
CA TRP A 288 -16.31 -2.68 -21.16
C TRP A 288 -15.37 -3.39 -22.13
N ASP A 289 -15.47 -3.03 -23.40
CA ASP A 289 -14.83 -3.75 -24.50
C ASP A 289 -13.51 -3.09 -24.90
N ARG A 290 -13.60 -1.82 -25.33
CA ARG A 290 -12.46 -1.01 -25.78
C ARG A 290 -11.55 -1.75 -26.75
N ASP A 291 -12.14 -2.29 -27.81
CA ASP A 291 -11.46 -3.06 -28.85
C ASP A 291 -10.71 -4.27 -28.27
N ASP A 292 -11.39 -5.02 -27.38
CA ASP A 292 -10.86 -6.13 -26.59
C ASP A 292 -9.72 -5.78 -25.60
N GLU A 293 -9.43 -4.50 -25.37
CA GLU A 293 -8.30 -4.05 -24.55
C GLU A 293 -8.70 -3.17 -23.36
N ALA A 294 -9.92 -3.29 -22.85
CA ALA A 294 -10.43 -2.47 -21.76
C ALA A 294 -9.55 -2.48 -20.50
N ILE A 295 -9.11 -3.66 -20.08
CA ILE A 295 -8.30 -3.85 -18.88
C ILE A 295 -6.99 -4.54 -19.27
N LYS A 296 -5.88 -3.94 -18.87
CA LYS A 296 -4.53 -4.47 -19.06
C LYS A 296 -4.12 -5.16 -17.78
N VAL A 297 -3.77 -6.44 -17.87
CA VAL A 297 -3.49 -7.27 -16.70
C VAL A 297 -2.10 -7.86 -16.79
N TYR A 298 -1.29 -7.65 -15.76
CA TYR A 298 -0.03 -8.36 -15.59
C TYR A 298 -0.25 -9.51 -14.62
N LYS A 299 -0.21 -10.74 -15.12
CA LYS A 299 -0.39 -11.97 -14.35
C LYS A 299 0.97 -12.50 -13.93
N VAL A 300 1.21 -12.60 -12.63
CA VAL A 300 2.54 -12.91 -12.07
C VAL A 300 2.48 -14.23 -11.29
N PRO A 301 3.30 -15.23 -11.64
CA PRO A 301 3.42 -16.46 -10.84
C PRO A 301 4.12 -16.17 -9.51
N GLY A 302 3.53 -16.62 -8.41
CA GLY A 302 4.12 -16.54 -7.07
C GLY A 302 5.20 -17.59 -6.88
N THR A 303 6.37 -17.17 -6.38
CA THR A 303 7.51 -18.06 -6.11
C THR A 303 7.90 -18.00 -4.64
N GLU A 304 8.47 -19.08 -4.09
CA GLU A 304 8.83 -19.14 -2.65
C GLU A 304 9.69 -17.95 -2.24
N SER A 305 10.69 -17.60 -3.06
CA SER A 305 11.61 -16.49 -2.78
C SER A 305 11.11 -15.10 -3.20
N GLY A 306 9.89 -14.99 -3.71
CA GLY A 306 9.30 -13.71 -4.14
C GLY A 306 10.09 -12.98 -5.23
N VAL A 307 10.72 -13.69 -6.19
CA VAL A 307 11.60 -13.04 -7.18
C VAL A 307 10.86 -12.31 -8.30
N ASN A 308 9.62 -12.73 -8.57
CA ASN A 308 8.77 -12.10 -9.58
C ASN A 308 8.04 -10.89 -8.98
N TYR A 309 7.84 -9.85 -9.78
CA TYR A 309 7.22 -8.62 -9.29
C TYR A 309 6.53 -7.82 -10.38
N PHE A 310 5.70 -6.87 -9.93
CA PHE A 310 5.19 -5.76 -10.74
C PHE A 310 5.49 -4.43 -10.04
N ASP A 311 5.87 -3.40 -10.77
CA ASP A 311 6.23 -2.10 -10.22
C ASP A 311 4.98 -1.21 -10.14
N LEU A 312 4.55 -0.89 -8.91
CA LEU A 312 3.35 -0.07 -8.67
C LEU A 312 3.63 1.42 -8.85
N SER A 313 4.88 1.83 -9.03
CA SER A 313 5.22 3.24 -9.26
C SER A 313 4.97 3.67 -10.71
N ASP A 314 5.05 2.73 -11.66
CA ASP A 314 4.82 2.99 -13.09
C ASP A 314 3.64 2.21 -13.68
N TRP A 315 3.19 1.13 -13.03
CA TRP A 315 2.15 0.23 -13.53
C TRP A 315 2.48 -0.32 -14.94
N GLU A 316 3.75 -0.57 -15.22
CA GLU A 316 4.23 -1.05 -16.53
C GLU A 316 5.36 -2.07 -16.40
N THR A 317 6.31 -1.81 -15.50
CA THR A 317 7.49 -2.64 -15.35
C THR A 317 7.16 -3.88 -14.53
N GLY A 318 7.55 -5.04 -15.04
CA GLY A 318 7.33 -6.31 -14.34
C GLY A 318 8.40 -7.34 -14.66
N ASN A 319 8.53 -8.32 -13.79
CA ASN A 319 9.43 -9.46 -13.95
C ASN A 319 8.70 -10.78 -13.66
N GLY A 320 8.88 -11.74 -14.57
CA GLY A 320 8.38 -13.12 -14.41
C GLY A 320 6.90 -13.33 -14.73
N GLY A 321 6.12 -12.27 -14.93
CA GLY A 321 4.72 -12.33 -15.34
C GLY A 321 4.48 -12.14 -16.84
N GLU A 322 3.23 -12.32 -17.24
CA GLU A 322 2.74 -12.21 -18.61
C GLU A 322 1.60 -11.18 -18.69
N TRP A 323 1.51 -10.48 -19.83
CA TRP A 323 0.42 -9.54 -20.09
C TRP A 323 -0.80 -10.23 -20.69
N GLU A 324 -1.97 -9.87 -20.20
CA GLU A 324 -3.28 -10.25 -20.70
C GLU A 324 -4.12 -8.99 -20.99
N ASN A 325 -5.02 -9.10 -21.95
CA ASN A 325 -6.08 -8.14 -22.23
C ASN A 325 -7.40 -8.75 -21.75
N TRP A 326 -8.13 -8.03 -20.91
CA TRP A 326 -9.47 -8.42 -20.49
C TRP A 326 -10.51 -7.42 -20.99
N SER A 327 -11.66 -7.96 -21.37
CA SER A 327 -12.83 -7.20 -21.82
C SER A 327 -14.12 -7.83 -21.30
N VAL A 328 -15.20 -7.05 -21.31
CA VAL A 328 -16.55 -7.52 -20.97
C VAL A 328 -17.51 -7.09 -22.06
N SER A 329 -18.24 -8.04 -22.65
CA SER A 329 -19.24 -7.79 -23.68
C SER A 329 -20.61 -8.27 -23.22
N ASP A 330 -21.55 -7.36 -22.99
CA ASP A 330 -22.91 -7.69 -22.50
C ASP A 330 -22.94 -8.65 -21.28
N GLY A 331 -22.04 -8.43 -20.32
CA GLY A 331 -21.88 -9.27 -19.13
C GLY A 331 -21.05 -10.55 -19.32
N ASP A 332 -20.58 -10.85 -20.53
CA ASP A 332 -19.66 -11.95 -20.81
C ASP A 332 -18.21 -11.48 -20.64
N PHE A 333 -17.49 -12.10 -19.70
CA PHE A 333 -16.08 -11.81 -19.43
C PHE A 333 -15.16 -12.57 -20.39
N ILE A 334 -14.19 -11.86 -20.98
CA ILE A 334 -13.29 -12.36 -22.02
C ILE A 334 -11.85 -12.04 -21.63
N THR A 335 -10.95 -13.00 -21.86
CA THR A 335 -9.51 -12.85 -21.66
C THR A 335 -8.76 -13.24 -22.93
N ALA A 336 -7.73 -12.48 -23.29
CA ALA A 336 -6.81 -12.78 -24.36
C ALA A 336 -5.36 -12.50 -23.94
N THR A 337 -4.39 -13.11 -24.61
CA THR A 337 -2.98 -12.71 -24.45
C THR A 337 -2.84 -11.24 -24.87
N GLY A 338 -2.13 -10.47 -24.05
CA GLY A 338 -1.92 -9.05 -24.26
C GLY A 338 -0.44 -8.70 -24.40
N THR A 339 -0.18 -7.41 -24.49
CA THR A 339 1.17 -6.83 -24.40
C THR A 339 1.17 -5.70 -23.39
N ASN A 340 2.36 -5.30 -22.96
CA ASN A 340 2.52 -4.12 -22.11
C ASN A 340 1.77 -2.91 -22.73
N PRO A 341 0.97 -2.18 -21.95
CA PRO A 341 0.15 -1.08 -22.46
C PRO A 341 0.92 0.17 -22.85
N GLN A 342 2.19 0.27 -22.44
CA GLN A 342 3.09 1.39 -22.78
C GLN A 342 2.46 2.74 -22.43
N CYS A 343 1.85 2.85 -21.25
CA CYS A 343 1.16 4.06 -20.80
C CYS A 343 2.12 5.26 -20.64
N GLY A 344 3.41 5.00 -20.52
CA GLY A 344 4.52 5.94 -20.46
C GLY A 344 5.16 6.22 -21.81
N ALA A 345 4.78 5.55 -22.91
CA ALA A 345 5.36 5.78 -24.24
C ALA A 345 4.87 7.08 -24.93
N LEU A 346 3.98 7.83 -24.28
CA LEU A 346 3.68 9.24 -24.59
C LEU A 346 4.19 10.20 -23.51
N SER A 347 4.91 9.70 -22.52
CA SER A 347 5.83 10.52 -21.74
C SER A 347 7.01 10.84 -22.65
N ILE A 348 7.35 12.13 -22.74
CA ILE A 348 8.55 12.63 -23.42
C ILE A 348 9.72 11.71 -23.04
N ASP A 349 10.50 11.27 -24.05
CA ASP A 349 11.77 10.54 -23.90
C ASP A 349 12.36 10.81 -22.53
N GLU A 350 12.60 9.75 -21.74
CA GLU A 350 13.37 9.81 -20.50
C GLU A 350 14.32 10.99 -20.57
N VAL A 351 13.98 12.06 -19.86
CA VAL A 351 14.87 13.19 -19.71
C VAL A 351 15.95 12.64 -18.81
N VAL A 352 16.94 11.96 -19.42
CA VAL A 352 18.14 11.44 -18.77
C VAL A 352 18.71 12.61 -18.02
N MET A 353 18.43 12.69 -16.72
CA MET A 353 18.93 13.77 -15.89
C MET A 353 20.46 13.76 -16.05
N PHE A 354 21.03 14.82 -16.62
CA PHE A 354 22.47 14.83 -16.88
C PHE A 354 23.22 14.69 -15.54
N GLU A 355 24.09 13.70 -15.39
CA GLU A 355 24.79 13.50 -14.12
C GLU A 355 25.76 14.67 -13.86
N ALA A 356 25.58 15.37 -12.73
CA ALA A 356 26.52 16.36 -12.23
C ALA A 356 26.71 16.21 -10.71
N GLU A 357 27.97 16.28 -10.27
CA GLU A 357 28.38 16.24 -8.88
C GLU A 357 29.04 17.56 -8.51
N VAL A 358 28.70 18.09 -7.33
CA VAL A 358 29.24 19.37 -6.84
C VAL A 358 29.86 19.16 -5.46
N TYR A 359 31.17 19.39 -5.36
CA TYR A 359 31.95 19.05 -4.16
C TYR A 359 33.14 20.00 -3.95
N PRO A 360 33.72 20.06 -2.74
CA PRO A 360 33.17 19.52 -1.50
C PRO A 360 31.93 20.31 -1.06
N ASN A 361 31.02 19.64 -0.36
CA ASN A 361 29.91 20.28 0.33
C ASN A 361 29.80 19.68 1.73
N PRO A 362 30.09 20.43 2.82
CA PRO A 362 30.37 21.88 2.87
C PRO A 362 31.69 22.31 2.21
N LEU A 363 31.69 23.49 1.57
CA LEU A 363 32.88 24.08 0.94
C LEU A 363 33.59 25.10 1.85
N SER A 364 34.92 25.19 1.71
CA SER A 364 35.71 26.29 2.26
C SER A 364 35.93 27.35 1.17
N ASN A 365 37.08 27.42 0.51
CA ASN A 365 37.32 28.50 -0.48
C ASN A 365 37.22 28.04 -1.93
N THR A 366 36.98 26.75 -2.19
CA THR A 366 37.01 26.20 -3.54
C THR A 366 35.86 25.22 -3.73
N LEU A 367 35.24 25.30 -4.91
CA LEU A 367 34.16 24.42 -5.37
C LEU A 367 34.57 23.74 -6.69
N PHE A 368 34.24 22.47 -6.83
CA PHE A 368 34.42 21.66 -8.01
C PHE A 368 33.06 21.16 -8.50
N ILE A 369 32.91 21.10 -9.82
CA ILE A 369 31.72 20.58 -10.48
C ILE A 369 32.20 19.56 -11.49
N ASN A 370 31.77 18.31 -11.33
CA ASN A 370 32.06 17.24 -12.28
C ASN A 370 30.77 16.90 -13.02
N THR A 371 30.80 16.83 -14.35
CA THR A 371 29.63 16.44 -15.14
C THR A 371 30.05 15.75 -16.42
N LYS A 372 29.21 14.83 -16.88
CA LYS A 372 29.40 14.12 -18.17
C LYS A 372 28.73 14.84 -19.35
N GLY A 373 27.95 15.91 -19.11
CA GLY A 373 27.16 16.64 -20.11
C GLY A 373 27.65 18.07 -20.40
N GLN A 374 27.24 18.63 -21.54
CA GLN A 374 27.56 20.02 -21.90
C GLN A 374 26.62 21.00 -21.15
N VAL A 375 27.19 21.76 -20.21
CA VAL A 375 26.47 22.79 -19.45
C VAL A 375 26.51 24.13 -20.20
N GLU A 376 25.35 24.73 -20.42
CA GLU A 376 25.20 26.03 -21.10
C GLU A 376 25.30 27.21 -20.14
N SER A 377 24.79 27.06 -18.91
CA SER A 377 24.86 28.11 -17.92
C SER A 377 24.98 27.59 -16.49
N ILE A 378 25.69 28.35 -15.67
CA ILE A 378 25.92 28.09 -14.26
C ILE A 378 25.59 29.38 -13.52
N LYS A 379 24.72 29.28 -12.51
CA LYS A 379 24.31 30.42 -11.71
C LYS A 379 24.30 30.09 -10.23
N LEU A 380 24.76 31.03 -9.42
CA LEU A 380 24.77 30.90 -7.97
C LEU A 380 23.81 31.91 -7.35
N TYR A 381 23.03 31.46 -6.39
CA TYR A 381 22.02 32.25 -5.69
C TYR A 381 22.19 32.13 -4.18
N THR A 382 21.79 33.17 -3.47
CA THR A 382 21.49 33.06 -2.03
C THR A 382 20.20 32.26 -1.81
N ILE A 383 19.94 31.77 -0.59
CA ILE A 383 18.67 31.10 -0.25
C ILE A 383 17.42 31.98 -0.43
N LEU A 384 17.59 33.30 -0.49
CA LEU A 384 16.51 34.25 -0.76
C LEU A 384 16.32 34.53 -2.26
N GLY A 385 17.00 33.78 -3.14
CA GLY A 385 16.86 33.87 -4.60
C GLY A 385 17.64 35.01 -5.27
N LYS A 386 18.45 35.77 -4.52
CA LYS A 386 19.33 36.80 -5.11
C LYS A 386 20.53 36.15 -5.82
N GLU A 387 20.70 36.43 -7.11
CA GLU A 387 21.83 35.97 -7.94
C GLU A 387 23.14 36.62 -7.49
N ILE A 388 24.21 35.82 -7.47
CA ILE A 388 25.57 36.22 -7.13
C ILE A 388 26.37 36.33 -8.42
N ASN A 389 26.79 37.55 -8.75
CA ASN A 389 27.59 37.82 -9.92
C ASN A 389 29.04 37.40 -9.67
N MET A 390 29.38 36.17 -10.03
CA MET A 390 30.75 35.65 -10.02
C MET A 390 31.00 34.80 -11.27
N THR A 391 32.26 34.74 -11.70
CA THR A 391 32.66 33.90 -12.83
C THR A 391 32.70 32.44 -12.39
N LEU A 392 31.92 31.59 -13.05
CA LEU A 392 31.84 30.15 -12.79
C LEU A 392 32.30 29.41 -14.05
N ASP A 393 33.38 28.63 -13.94
CA ASP A 393 33.93 27.81 -15.02
C ASP A 393 33.97 26.36 -14.56
N ILE A 394 33.19 25.50 -15.21
CA ILE A 394 33.02 24.09 -14.81
C ILE A 394 34.31 23.28 -14.96
N ASN A 395 35.21 23.70 -15.85
CA ASN A 395 36.44 22.97 -16.14
C ASN A 395 37.60 23.38 -15.20
N LYS A 396 37.33 24.27 -14.23
CA LYS A 396 38.33 24.80 -13.31
C LYS A 396 37.80 24.81 -11.87
N PRO A 397 38.71 24.81 -10.88
CA PRO A 397 38.32 25.08 -9.51
C PRO A 397 37.68 26.48 -9.42
N ILE A 398 36.48 26.57 -8.88
CA ILE A 398 35.76 27.83 -8.69
C ILE A 398 36.19 28.44 -7.35
N ASP A 399 36.71 29.66 -7.39
CA ASP A 399 37.10 30.41 -6.20
C ASP A 399 35.86 31.01 -5.51
N ALA A 400 35.58 30.50 -4.31
CA ALA A 400 34.47 30.89 -3.45
C ALA A 400 34.93 31.69 -2.21
N SER A 401 36.18 32.17 -2.19
CA SER A 401 36.77 32.90 -1.06
C SER A 401 36.02 34.19 -0.70
N LEU A 402 35.36 34.82 -1.68
CA LEU A 402 34.59 36.05 -1.50
C LEU A 402 33.15 35.79 -1.01
N LEU A 403 32.70 34.54 -0.93
CA LEU A 403 31.40 34.18 -0.36
C LEU A 403 31.47 34.19 1.16
N SER A 404 30.48 34.81 1.80
CA SER A 404 30.31 34.73 3.25
C SER A 404 29.86 33.33 3.67
N SER A 405 30.14 32.92 4.91
CA SER A 405 29.63 31.66 5.45
C SER A 405 28.10 31.65 5.42
N GLY A 406 27.51 30.55 4.94
CA GLY A 406 26.06 30.46 4.73
C GLY A 406 25.66 29.44 3.67
N MET A 407 24.35 29.37 3.41
CA MET A 407 23.77 28.48 2.40
C MET A 407 23.60 29.19 1.06
N TYR A 408 23.86 28.46 -0.01
CA TYR A 408 23.73 28.92 -1.40
C TYR A 408 23.05 27.87 -2.26
N ILE A 409 22.48 28.31 -3.37
CA ILE A 409 21.83 27.46 -4.37
C ILE A 409 22.59 27.62 -5.68
N LEU A 410 23.21 26.55 -6.17
CA LEU A 410 23.86 26.51 -7.47
C LEU A 410 22.91 25.85 -8.48
N LYS A 411 22.71 26.49 -9.62
CA LYS A 411 21.92 25.96 -10.74
C LYS A 411 22.81 25.70 -11.94
N LEU A 412 22.73 24.49 -12.48
CA LEU A 412 23.38 24.06 -13.71
C LEU A 412 22.32 23.84 -14.77
N LYS A 413 22.45 24.48 -15.92
CA LYS A 413 21.49 24.34 -17.02
C LYS A 413 22.18 23.86 -18.28
N THR A 414 21.62 22.84 -18.92
CA THR A 414 21.97 22.35 -20.26
C THR A 414 20.91 22.83 -21.26
N ALA A 415 21.07 22.47 -22.54
CA ALA A 415 20.11 22.80 -23.59
C ALA A 415 18.68 22.33 -23.29
N THR A 416 18.54 21.26 -22.50
CA THR A 416 17.26 20.57 -22.27
C THR A 416 16.84 20.51 -20.81
N GLN A 417 17.73 20.76 -19.84
CA GLN A 417 17.48 20.49 -18.42
C GLN A 417 18.13 21.52 -17.47
N GLU A 418 17.65 21.58 -16.22
CA GLU A 418 18.26 22.36 -15.13
C GLU A 418 18.36 21.51 -13.85
N GLN A 419 19.55 21.44 -13.25
CA GLN A 419 19.79 20.80 -11.94
C GLN A 419 20.17 21.83 -10.88
N THR A 420 19.72 21.60 -9.65
CA THR A 420 19.91 22.51 -8.52
C THR A 420 20.64 21.82 -7.37
N PHE A 421 21.74 22.42 -6.90
CA PHE A 421 22.56 21.95 -5.79
C PHE A 421 22.49 22.93 -4.62
N LYS A 422 22.28 22.42 -3.41
CA LYS A 422 22.39 23.21 -2.17
C LYS A 422 23.83 23.15 -1.66
N LEU A 423 24.44 24.31 -1.44
CA LEU A 423 25.84 24.43 -1.00
C LEU A 423 25.92 25.07 0.38
N VAL A 424 26.81 24.56 1.22
CA VAL A 424 27.08 25.10 2.56
C VAL A 424 28.51 25.65 2.62
N LYS A 425 28.66 26.97 2.65
CA LYS A 425 29.96 27.65 2.82
C LYS A 425 30.28 27.77 4.31
N ARG A 426 31.43 27.23 4.73
CA ARG A 426 31.99 27.44 6.07
C ARG A 426 32.82 28.70 6.15
#